data_AF-A0A5C6ES71-F1
#
_entry.id   AF-A0A5C6ES71-F1
#
_cell.length_a   1.000
_cell.length_b   1.000
_cell.length_c   1.000
_cell.angle_alpha   90.00
_cell.angle_beta   90.00
_cell.angle_gamma   90.00
#
_symmetry.space_group_name_H-M   'P 1'
#
loop_
_entity.id
_entity.type
_entity.pdbx_description
1 polymer ?
#
loop_
_entity_poly.entity_id
_entity_poly.type
_entity_poly.pdbx_seq_one_letter_code
_entity_poly.pdbx_strand_id
1 'polypeptide(L)'
;MLLRTLAASPDIGRESGFVVDGHDRLTAAVESDARLIVEAKYADEWNASGLIRRWKLQRKMDAEISVLVAEMMPDVSPDALF
;
A
#
# COMPACT_ATOMS: atom_id res chain seq x y z
N MET A 1 -41.84 38.66 14.40
CA MET A 1 -41.86 37.51 15.33
C MET A 1 -41.38 36.30 14.53
N LEU A 2 -40.16 35.83 14.81
CA LEU A 2 -39.33 34.99 13.95
C LEU A 2 -39.82 33.53 13.87
N LEU A 3 -39.81 32.97 12.65
CA LEU A 3 -40.00 31.55 12.35
C LEU A 3 -38.93 30.71 13.09
N ARG A 4 -39.37 29.70 13.84
CA ARG A 4 -38.51 28.62 14.33
C ARG A 4 -38.23 27.65 13.18
N THR A 5 -37.06 27.77 12.57
CA THR A 5 -36.51 26.74 11.68
C THR A 5 -36.04 25.57 12.54
N LEU A 6 -36.69 24.41 12.40
CA LEU A 6 -36.16 23.14 12.88
C LEU A 6 -34.85 22.89 12.13
N ALA A 7 -33.72 23.11 12.82
CA ALA A 7 -32.45 22.60 12.36
C ALA A 7 -32.52 21.07 12.47
N ALA A 8 -32.74 20.42 11.34
CA ALA A 8 -32.40 19.02 11.17
C ALA A 8 -30.91 18.91 11.52
N SER A 9 -30.61 18.26 12.65
CA SER A 9 -29.24 17.79 12.88
C SER A 9 -28.92 16.87 11.71
N PRO A 10 -27.86 17.13 10.92
CA PRO A 10 -27.33 16.06 10.10
C PRO A 10 -26.89 15.00 11.10
N ASP A 11 -27.61 13.88 11.12
CA ASP A 11 -27.05 12.61 11.57
C ASP A 11 -25.83 12.42 10.67
N ILE A 12 -24.69 12.95 11.10
CA ILE A 12 -23.40 12.58 10.55
C ILE A 12 -23.27 11.15 10.99
N GLY A 13 -23.89 10.28 10.17
CA GLY A 13 -23.75 8.85 10.24
C GLY A 13 -22.27 8.65 10.40
N ARG A 14 -21.92 8.21 11.61
CA ARG A 14 -20.55 7.91 11.98
C ARG A 14 -20.11 6.91 10.93
N GLU A 15 -19.40 7.40 9.92
CA GLU A 15 -18.72 6.55 8.96
C GLU A 15 -17.86 5.69 9.86
N SER A 16 -18.31 4.45 10.06
CA SER A 16 -17.60 3.49 10.88
C SER A 16 -16.19 3.51 10.32
N GLY A 17 -15.24 4.00 11.11
CA GLY A 17 -13.84 4.19 10.72
C GLY A 17 -13.14 2.85 10.60
N PHE A 18 -13.80 1.93 9.89
CA PHE A 18 -13.44 0.59 9.58
C PHE A 18 -13.35 0.49 8.06
N VAL A 19 -12.15 0.47 7.54
CA VAL A 19 -11.81 0.19 6.15
C VAL A 19 -11.88 -1.33 5.94
N VAL A 20 -12.96 -1.76 5.27
CA VAL A 20 -13.05 -3.12 4.71
C VAL A 20 -11.78 -3.42 3.89
N ASP A 21 -11.17 -4.57 4.17
CA ASP A 21 -9.91 -5.04 3.59
C ASP A 21 -8.67 -4.18 3.93
N GLY A 22 -8.68 -3.49 5.09
CA GLY A 22 -7.58 -2.59 5.48
C GLY A 22 -6.21 -3.26 5.54
N HIS A 23 -6.12 -4.51 6.00
CA HIS A 23 -4.87 -5.28 6.00
C HIS A 23 -4.37 -5.58 4.57
N ASP A 24 -5.26 -5.94 3.64
CA ASP A 24 -4.90 -6.20 2.25
C ASP A 24 -4.46 -4.90 1.54
N ARG A 25 -5.13 -3.78 1.84
CA ARG A 25 -4.73 -2.45 1.33
C ARG A 25 -3.38 -2.00 1.87
N LEU A 26 -3.11 -2.23 3.16
CA LEU A 26 -1.81 -1.99 3.76
C LEU A 26 -0.73 -2.82 3.08
N THR A 27 -0.98 -4.12 2.92
CA THR A 27 -0.05 -5.04 2.24
C THR A 27 0.24 -4.58 0.81
N ALA A 28 -0.80 -4.23 0.04
CA ALA A 28 -0.65 -3.75 -1.33
C ALA A 28 0.12 -2.41 -1.42
N ALA A 29 -0.11 -1.50 -0.47
CA ALA A 29 0.63 -0.23 -0.41
C ALA A 29 2.11 -0.47 -0.11
N VAL A 30 2.42 -1.31 0.88
CA VAL A 30 3.80 -1.68 1.23
C VAL A 30 4.50 -2.37 0.06
N GLU A 31 3.83 -3.29 -0.64
CA GLU A 31 4.37 -3.95 -1.83
C GLU A 31 4.65 -2.95 -2.96
N SER A 32 3.74 -2.01 -3.21
CA SER A 32 3.93 -0.96 -4.21
C SER A 32 5.13 -0.07 -3.89
N ASP A 33 5.28 0.34 -2.63
CA ASP A 33 6.41 1.18 -2.20
C ASP A 33 7.74 0.43 -2.29
N ALA A 34 7.77 -0.83 -1.83
CA ALA A 34 8.94 -1.69 -1.93
C ALA A 34 9.37 -1.87 -3.39
N ARG A 35 8.40 -2.07 -4.29
CA ARG A 35 8.64 -2.20 -5.72
C ARG A 35 9.25 -0.93 -6.31
N LEU A 36 8.73 0.25 -5.99
CA LEU A 36 9.29 1.52 -6.47
C LEU A 36 10.74 1.70 -6.02
N ILE A 37 11.05 1.36 -4.77
CA ILE A 37 12.42 1.46 -4.22
C ILE A 37 13.37 0.54 -4.99
N VAL A 38 12.98 -0.73 -5.18
CA VAL A 38 13.81 -1.73 -5.86
C VAL A 38 13.95 -1.41 -7.34
N GLU A 39 12.87 -1.00 -8.02
CA GLU A 39 12.91 -0.59 -9.43
C GLU A 39 13.82 0.63 -9.64
N ALA A 40 13.73 1.64 -8.77
CA ALA A 40 14.62 2.80 -8.83
C ALA A 40 16.09 2.40 -8.64
N LYS A 41 16.38 1.49 -7.71
CA LYS A 41 17.72 0.98 -7.44
C LYS A 41 18.35 0.27 -8.65
N TYR A 42 17.56 -0.48 -9.42
CA TYR A 42 18.05 -1.30 -10.53
C TYR A 42 17.77 -0.71 -11.92
N ALA A 43 17.19 0.49 -12.01
CA ALA A 43 16.81 1.13 -13.27
C ALA A 43 17.97 1.19 -14.29
N ASP A 44 19.15 1.64 -13.84
CA ASP A 44 20.33 1.76 -14.71
C ASP A 44 20.86 0.39 -15.15
N GLU A 45 20.91 -0.58 -14.23
CA GLU A 45 21.34 -1.95 -14.55
C GLU A 45 20.38 -2.62 -15.53
N TRP A 46 19.07 -2.41 -15.36
CA TRP A 46 18.03 -2.90 -16.26
C TRP A 46 18.18 -2.32 -17.67
N ASN A 47 18.39 -1.01 -17.77
CA ASN A 47 18.59 -0.30 -19.02
C ASN A 47 19.85 -0.76 -19.76
N ALA A 48 20.94 -1.01 -19.03
CA ALA A 48 22.19 -1.52 -19.58
C ALA A 48 22.20 -3.03 -19.87
N SER A 49 21.14 -3.77 -19.51
CA SER A 49 21.10 -5.23 -19.60
C SER A 49 20.41 -5.75 -20.86
N GLY A 50 20.98 -6.80 -21.45
CA GLY A 50 20.32 -7.62 -22.46
C GLY A 50 19.29 -8.59 -21.85
N LEU A 51 18.49 -9.25 -22.71
CA LEU A 51 17.32 -10.04 -22.30
C LEU A 51 17.61 -11.11 -21.22
N ILE A 52 18.69 -11.88 -21.37
CA ILE A 52 19.05 -12.94 -20.40
C ILE A 52 19.39 -12.33 -19.02
N ARG A 53 20.11 -11.21 -19.03
CA ARG A 53 20.50 -10.53 -17.79
C ARG A 53 19.30 -9.86 -17.14
N ARG A 54 18.36 -9.30 -17.92
CA ARG A 54 17.08 -8.78 -17.42
C ARG A 54 16.26 -9.85 -16.73
N TRP A 55 16.17 -11.07 -17.29
CA TRP A 55 15.45 -12.16 -16.61
C TRP A 55 16.06 -12.51 -15.23
N LYS A 56 17.39 -12.58 -15.14
CA LYS A 56 18.08 -12.80 -13.85
C LYS A 56 17.89 -11.62 -12.90
N LEU A 57 17.95 -10.40 -13.42
CA LEU A 57 17.79 -9.18 -12.66
C LEU A 57 16.37 -9.07 -12.09
N GLN A 58 15.35 -9.40 -12.88
CA GLN A 58 13.97 -9.48 -12.44
C GLN A 58 13.81 -10.44 -11.26
N ARG A 59 14.34 -11.67 -11.37
CA ARG A 59 14.31 -12.65 -10.27
C ARG A 59 14.99 -12.14 -9.00
N LYS A 60 16.04 -11.33 -9.14
CA LYS A 60 16.73 -10.69 -8.02
C LYS A 60 15.88 -9.59 -7.41
N MET A 61 15.27 -8.75 -8.23
CA MET A 61 14.36 -7.67 -7.80
C MET A 61 13.15 -8.25 -7.07
N ASP A 62 12.51 -9.30 -7.58
CA ASP A 62 11.36 -9.96 -6.95
C ASP A 62 11.70 -10.49 -5.54
N ALA A 63 12.89 -11.09 -5.39
CA ALA A 63 13.38 -11.56 -4.10
C ALA A 63 13.64 -10.40 -3.13
N GLU A 64 14.21 -9.30 -3.62
CA GLU A 64 14.52 -8.11 -2.81
C GLU A 64 13.24 -7.37 -2.39
N ILE A 65 12.24 -7.28 -3.27
CA ILE A 65 10.92 -6.75 -2.94
C ILE A 65 10.29 -7.57 -1.82
N SER A 66 10.34 -8.90 -1.91
CA SER A 66 9.75 -9.77 -0.87
C SER A 66 10.39 -9.55 0.50
N VAL A 67 11.71 -9.38 0.55
CA VAL A 67 12.43 -9.07 1.79
C VAL A 67 12.04 -7.69 2.31
N LEU A 68 12.02 -6.68 1.44
CA LEU A 68 11.71 -5.31 1.82
C LEU A 68 10.25 -5.16 2.30
N VAL A 69 9.31 -5.87 1.68
CA VAL A 69 7.91 -5.95 2.17
C VAL A 69 7.87 -6.51 3.59
N ALA A 70 8.59 -7.60 3.87
CA ALA A 70 8.63 -8.17 5.20
C ALA A 70 9.26 -7.22 6.25
N GLU A 71 10.23 -6.40 5.86
CA GLU A 71 10.84 -5.39 6.72
C GLU A 71 9.94 -4.15 6.94
N MET A 72 9.18 -3.75 5.93
CA MET A 72 8.32 -2.56 5.96
C MET A 72 6.94 -2.84 6.57
N MET A 73 6.49 -4.10 6.58
CA MET A 73 5.21 -4.46 7.18
C MET A 73 5.23 -4.19 8.68
N PRO A 74 4.30 -3.37 9.20
CA PRO A 74 4.17 -3.19 10.63
C PRO A 74 3.68 -4.50 11.27
N ASP A 75 4.09 -4.77 12.51
CA ASP A 75 3.61 -5.92 13.28
C ASP A 75 2.15 -5.66 13.75
N VAL A 76 1.21 -5.90 12.84
CA VAL A 76 -0.22 -5.73 13.03
C VAL A 76 -0.93 -7.06 12.79
N SER A 77 -1.95 -7.33 13.60
CA SER A 77 -2.76 -8.54 13.42
C SER A 77 -3.42 -8.53 12.03
N PRO A 78 -3.50 -9.67 11.32
CA PRO A 78 -4.32 -9.79 10.11
C PRO A 78 -5.79 -9.47 10.36
N ASP A 79 -6.25 -9.65 11.60
CA ASP A 79 -7.61 -9.32 12.07
C ASP A 79 -7.70 -7.88 12.61
N ALA A 80 -6.65 -7.07 12.44
CA ALA A 80 -6.66 -5.67 12.85
C ALA A 80 -7.78 -4.94 12.09
N LEU A 81 -8.74 -4.45 12.87
CA LEU A 81 -9.85 -3.67 12.35
C LEU A 81 -9.34 -2.25 12.06
N PHE A 82 -8.88 -2.03 10.83
CA PHE A 82 -8.69 -0.70 10.22
C PHE A 82 -10.01 -0.15 9.73
#